data_AF-A0A846EMD2-F1
#
_entry.id   AF-A0A846EMD2-F1
#
_cell.length_a   1.000
_cell.length_b   1.000
_cell.length_c   1.000
_cell.angle_alpha   90.00
_cell.angle_beta   90.00
_cell.angle_gamma   90.00
#
_symmetry.space_group_name_H-M   'P 1'
#
loop_
_entity.id
_entity.type
_entity.pdbx_description
1 polymer ?
#
loop_
_entity_poly.entity_id
_entity_poly.type
_entity_poly.pdbx_seq_one_letter_code
_entity_poly.pdbx_strand_id
1 'polypeptide(L)'
;MLRSLWSWGSRENVGYFLRNIASTISYDNFTDLPKAERYLEDWELEQLAHAAQELGEKHWLVFCLLFYSGMRVGEVGRVTIPGQEAGQPQEDYPGLYWHNFKWQSDPIPGDKCRGYYTIKFRGKGGKYREIGLDHETSGMFKQYRGMSGEKMPVFPNASPDPKKKGLPLSDRAIKKLIQDISEVAGVKFSCHWLRHSHASRAVDRKTLFEVQDQLGHTKSDTTKTYVRPKKDAGTGTVLPRF
;
A
#
# COMPACT_ATOMS: atom_id res chain seq x y z
N MET A 1 -21.35 -4.28 -7.41
CA MET A 1 -22.05 -3.23 -6.63
C MET A 1 -23.53 -3.58 -6.43
N LEU A 2 -24.28 -3.95 -7.48
CA LEU A 2 -25.70 -4.32 -7.41
C LEU A 2 -25.99 -5.48 -6.43
N ARG A 3 -25.32 -6.64 -6.55
CA ARG A 3 -25.51 -7.78 -5.63
C ARG A 3 -25.25 -7.46 -4.16
N SER A 4 -24.26 -6.61 -3.87
CA SER A 4 -23.92 -6.21 -2.49
C SER A 4 -25.01 -5.33 -1.88
N LEU A 5 -25.60 -4.43 -2.67
CA LEU A 5 -26.72 -3.58 -2.23
C LEU A 5 -27.98 -4.42 -1.97
N TRP A 6 -28.36 -5.28 -2.94
CA TRP A 6 -29.54 -6.14 -2.80
C TRP A 6 -29.38 -7.17 -1.68
N SER A 7 -28.18 -7.75 -1.53
CA SER A 7 -27.88 -8.67 -0.43
C SER A 7 -27.87 -7.99 0.94
N TRP A 8 -27.46 -6.73 1.03
CA TRP A 8 -27.52 -5.97 2.29
C TRP A 8 -28.96 -5.54 2.62
N GLY A 9 -29.67 -4.99 1.64
CA GLY A 9 -31.04 -4.49 1.81
C GLY A 9 -32.08 -5.58 2.03
N SER A 10 -31.81 -6.83 1.60
CA SER A 10 -32.70 -7.97 1.84
C SER A 10 -32.34 -8.79 3.09
N ARG A 11 -31.41 -8.32 3.95
CA ARG A 11 -31.14 -9.02 5.22
C ARG A 11 -32.31 -8.83 6.17
N GLU A 12 -32.59 -9.84 6.99
CA GLU A 12 -33.68 -9.81 7.98
C GLU A 12 -33.60 -8.61 8.92
N ASN A 13 -32.38 -8.15 9.24
CA ASN A 13 -32.14 -7.00 10.12
C ASN A 13 -32.18 -5.63 9.42
N VAL A 14 -32.35 -5.59 8.09
CA VAL A 14 -32.40 -4.35 7.30
C VAL A 14 -33.77 -4.20 6.62
N GLY A 15 -34.23 -5.24 5.93
CA GLY A 15 -35.62 -5.35 5.44
C GLY A 15 -36.07 -4.39 4.33
N TYR A 16 -35.18 -3.58 3.75
CA TYR A 16 -35.53 -2.64 2.66
C TYR A 16 -35.99 -3.34 1.38
N PHE A 17 -35.54 -4.58 1.14
CA PHE A 17 -35.96 -5.39 -0.01
C PHE A 17 -36.59 -6.69 0.46
N LEU A 18 -37.79 -6.99 -0.03
CA LEU A 18 -38.51 -8.23 0.24
C LEU A 18 -37.72 -9.49 -0.18
N ARG A 19 -36.87 -9.37 -1.20
CA ARG A 19 -36.01 -10.47 -1.69
C ARG A 19 -34.81 -9.92 -2.45
N ASN A 20 -33.71 -10.68 -2.47
CA ASN A 20 -32.52 -10.36 -3.25
C ASN A 20 -32.73 -10.73 -4.72
N ILE A 21 -33.31 -9.84 -5.55
CA ILE A 21 -33.50 -10.13 -6.98
C ILE A 21 -32.18 -10.18 -7.75
N ALA A 22 -31.10 -9.59 -7.23
CA ALA A 22 -29.79 -9.66 -7.88
C ALA A 22 -29.18 -11.07 -7.80
N SER A 23 -29.74 -11.99 -6.99
CA SER A 23 -29.30 -13.38 -6.94
C SER A 23 -29.55 -14.13 -8.25
N THR A 24 -30.62 -13.78 -8.97
CA THR A 24 -31.10 -14.48 -10.18
C THR A 24 -30.42 -14.04 -11.47
N ILE A 25 -29.63 -12.96 -11.44
CA ILE A 25 -28.88 -12.49 -12.61
C ILE A 25 -27.74 -13.48 -12.87
N SER A 26 -27.80 -14.30 -13.93
CA SER A 26 -26.65 -15.11 -14.37
C SER A 26 -25.53 -14.18 -14.85
N TYR A 27 -24.32 -14.40 -14.35
CA TYR A 27 -23.11 -13.68 -14.76
C TYR A 27 -22.19 -14.53 -15.64
N ASP A 28 -22.66 -15.69 -16.09
CA ASP A 28 -21.87 -16.63 -16.89
C ASP A 28 -21.44 -16.00 -18.24
N ASN A 29 -22.15 -14.95 -18.68
CA ASN A 29 -21.83 -14.15 -19.86
C ASN A 29 -20.71 -13.11 -19.65
N PHE A 30 -20.19 -12.94 -18.43
CA PHE A 30 -19.14 -11.96 -18.10
C PHE A 30 -17.85 -12.63 -17.61
N THR A 31 -17.82 -13.95 -17.47
CA THR A 31 -16.65 -14.72 -17.04
C THR A 31 -15.55 -14.76 -18.10
N ASP A 32 -15.93 -14.69 -19.38
CA ASP A 32 -15.02 -14.72 -20.53
C ASP A 32 -14.59 -13.32 -21.01
N LEU A 33 -15.07 -12.25 -20.36
CA LEU A 33 -14.48 -10.95 -20.60
C LEU A 33 -13.04 -11.00 -20.09
N PRO A 34 -12.04 -10.69 -20.93
CA PRO A 34 -10.67 -10.62 -20.45
C PRO A 34 -10.65 -9.61 -19.31
N LYS A 35 -10.41 -10.09 -18.08
CA LYS A 35 -9.96 -9.19 -17.02
C LYS A 35 -8.71 -8.57 -17.60
N ALA A 36 -8.75 -7.29 -17.90
CA ALA A 36 -7.57 -6.53 -18.27
C ALA A 36 -6.69 -6.46 -17.01
N GLU A 37 -6.05 -7.56 -16.65
CA GLU A 37 -4.91 -7.61 -15.74
C GLU A 37 -3.77 -6.93 -16.48
N ARG A 38 -3.82 -5.60 -16.46
CA ARG A 38 -2.76 -4.77 -17.00
C ARG A 38 -1.64 -4.73 -15.98
N TYR A 39 -0.68 -5.60 -16.21
CA TYR A 39 0.63 -5.63 -15.58
C TYR A 39 1.50 -4.52 -16.21
N LEU A 40 2.33 -3.86 -15.42
CA LEU A 40 3.32 -2.92 -15.95
C LEU A 40 4.57 -3.72 -16.30
N GLU A 41 5.03 -3.62 -17.54
CA GLU A 41 6.29 -4.19 -17.99
C GLU A 41 7.49 -3.44 -17.36
N ASP A 42 8.68 -4.06 -17.39
CA ASP A 42 9.87 -3.47 -16.76
C ASP A 42 10.23 -2.11 -17.38
N TRP A 43 10.16 -1.98 -18.71
CA TRP A 43 10.41 -0.71 -19.42
C TRP A 43 9.34 0.37 -19.14
N GLU A 44 8.10 -0.02 -18.83
CA GLU A 44 7.06 0.92 -18.39
C GLU A 44 7.37 1.42 -16.98
N LEU A 45 7.81 0.53 -16.08
CA LEU A 45 8.22 0.91 -14.73
C LEU A 45 9.44 1.83 -14.74
N GLU A 46 10.43 1.58 -15.59
CA GLU A 46 11.60 2.45 -15.74
C GLU A 46 11.21 3.86 -16.18
N GLN A 47 10.34 4.00 -17.19
CA GLN A 47 9.85 5.31 -17.61
C GLN A 47 9.05 6.02 -16.51
N LEU A 48 8.20 5.28 -15.79
CA LEU A 48 7.45 5.81 -14.65
C LEU A 48 8.38 6.27 -13.52
N ALA A 49 9.45 5.52 -13.26
CA ALA A 49 10.47 5.86 -12.27
C ALA A 49 11.22 7.14 -12.66
N HIS A 50 11.66 7.24 -13.91
CA HIS A 50 12.30 8.44 -14.45
C HIS A 50 11.38 9.66 -14.34
N ALA A 51 10.12 9.54 -14.75
CA ALA A 51 9.13 10.62 -14.63
C ALA A 51 8.88 11.02 -13.16
N ALA A 52 8.85 10.06 -12.24
CA ALA A 52 8.70 10.34 -10.82
C ALA A 52 9.91 11.08 -10.22
N GLN A 53 11.12 10.79 -10.69
CA GLN A 53 12.33 11.51 -10.31
C GLN A 53 12.32 12.95 -10.88
N GLU A 54 11.92 13.12 -12.14
CA GLU A 54 11.80 14.43 -12.81
C GLU A 54 10.80 15.36 -12.11
N LEU A 55 9.65 14.84 -11.69
CA LEU A 55 8.62 15.57 -10.94
C LEU A 55 9.06 15.94 -9.51
N GLY A 56 10.15 15.35 -9.01
CA GLY A 56 10.79 15.71 -7.76
C GLY A 56 10.68 14.67 -6.65
N GLU A 57 11.47 14.88 -5.60
CA GLU A 57 11.75 13.90 -4.52
C GLU A 57 10.47 13.30 -3.89
N LYS A 58 9.43 14.10 -3.69
CA LYS A 58 8.16 13.61 -3.12
C LYS A 58 7.43 12.63 -4.03
N HIS A 59 7.42 12.87 -5.35
CA HIS A 59 6.81 11.96 -6.32
C HIS A 59 7.57 10.64 -6.33
N TRP A 60 8.90 10.73 -6.41
CA TRP A 60 9.78 9.57 -6.37
C TRP A 60 9.59 8.72 -5.11
N LEU A 61 9.62 9.33 -3.91
CA LEU A 61 9.45 8.60 -2.66
C LEU A 61 8.06 7.97 -2.51
N VAL A 62 7.00 8.64 -2.97
CA VAL A 62 5.64 8.06 -2.99
C VAL A 62 5.56 6.89 -3.96
N PHE A 63 6.18 7.01 -5.14
CA PHE A 63 6.26 5.93 -6.12
C PHE A 63 7.00 4.72 -5.54
N CYS A 64 8.21 4.91 -4.99
CA CYS A 64 8.99 3.86 -4.34
C CYS A 64 8.23 3.22 -3.19
N LEU A 65 7.58 4.02 -2.34
CA LEU A 65 6.78 3.51 -1.22
C LEU A 65 5.68 2.58 -1.73
N LEU A 66 4.88 3.03 -2.69
CA LEU A 66 3.74 2.22 -3.17
C LEU A 66 4.21 0.97 -3.91
N PHE A 67 5.23 1.09 -4.75
CA PHE A 67 5.76 -0.04 -5.51
C PHE A 67 6.46 -1.03 -4.58
N TYR A 68 7.56 -0.66 -3.92
CA TYR A 68 8.41 -1.61 -3.20
C TYR A 68 7.82 -2.17 -1.90
N SER A 69 6.84 -1.49 -1.30
CA SER A 69 6.13 -2.04 -0.13
C SER A 69 4.89 -2.86 -0.51
N GLY A 70 4.26 -2.53 -1.65
CA GLY A 70 2.94 -3.02 -2.03
C GLY A 70 1.77 -2.42 -1.23
N MET A 71 1.98 -1.33 -0.49
CA MET A 71 0.91 -0.64 0.25
C MET A 71 -0.19 -0.10 -0.68
N ARG A 72 -1.44 -0.10 -0.22
CA ARG A 72 -2.54 0.59 -0.90
C ARG A 72 -2.46 2.09 -0.62
N VAL A 73 -2.98 2.90 -1.53
CA VAL A 73 -3.15 4.36 -1.30
C VAL A 73 -3.86 4.64 0.02
N GLY A 74 -4.95 3.93 0.32
CA GLY A 74 -5.70 4.15 1.56
C GLY A 74 -4.96 3.69 2.83
N GLU A 75 -3.91 2.87 2.70
CA GLU A 75 -3.03 2.47 3.81
C GLU A 75 -1.93 3.52 4.06
N VAL A 76 -1.64 4.38 3.06
CA VAL A 76 -0.73 5.52 3.17
C VAL A 76 -1.49 6.79 3.59
N GLY A 77 -2.66 7.04 3.02
CA GLY A 77 -3.44 8.27 3.25
C GLY A 77 -4.38 8.20 4.47
N ARG A 78 -4.44 7.06 5.18
CA ARG A 78 -5.13 6.92 6.47
C ARG A 78 -4.37 5.96 7.38
N VAL A 79 -3.90 6.46 8.52
CA VAL A 79 -3.16 5.64 9.47
C VAL A 79 -3.70 5.84 10.87
N THR A 80 -3.93 4.73 11.56
CA THR A 80 -4.61 4.71 12.85
C THR A 80 -3.64 4.30 13.95
N ILE A 81 -3.71 4.90 15.13
CA ILE A 81 -2.93 4.47 16.29
C ILE A 81 -3.63 3.29 16.99
N PRO A 82 -2.94 2.14 17.22
CA PRO A 82 -3.43 1.06 18.07
C PRO A 82 -3.84 1.56 19.45
N GLY A 83 -5.14 1.40 19.78
CA GLY A 83 -5.59 1.46 21.17
C GLY A 83 -5.19 0.20 21.93
N GLN A 84 -5.47 0.20 23.23
CA GLN A 84 -5.15 -0.93 24.12
C GLN A 84 -5.95 -2.21 23.76
N GLU A 85 -7.14 -2.05 23.16
CA GLU A 85 -7.99 -3.16 22.74
C GLU A 85 -7.88 -3.46 21.24
N ALA A 86 -7.88 -4.75 20.89
CA ALA A 86 -7.84 -5.19 19.51
C ALA A 86 -9.08 -4.70 18.74
N GLY A 87 -8.85 -3.91 17.68
CA GLY A 87 -9.91 -3.41 16.80
C GLY A 87 -10.45 -2.02 17.20
N GLN A 88 -10.13 -1.51 18.39
CA GLN A 88 -10.47 -0.15 18.81
C GLN A 88 -9.24 0.76 18.67
N PRO A 89 -9.28 1.76 17.77
CA PRO A 89 -8.19 2.72 17.66
C PRO A 89 -8.26 3.73 18.79
N GLN A 90 -7.10 4.15 19.29
CA GLN A 90 -7.04 5.28 20.21
C GLN A 90 -7.40 6.57 19.46
N GLU A 91 -6.81 6.77 18.28
CA GLU A 91 -7.02 7.94 17.43
C GLU A 91 -6.87 7.55 15.94
N ASP A 92 -7.77 8.05 15.07
CA ASP A 92 -7.70 7.87 13.62
C ASP A 92 -7.10 9.13 12.97
N TYR A 93 -5.87 9.01 12.48
CA TYR A 93 -5.18 10.11 11.84
C TYR A 93 -5.30 10.01 10.31
N PRO A 94 -5.61 11.12 9.62
CA PRO A 94 -5.42 11.15 8.18
C PRO A 94 -3.93 11.05 7.89
N GLY A 95 -3.51 10.16 6.99
CA GLY A 95 -2.16 10.12 6.42
C GLY A 95 -1.05 9.46 7.23
N LEU A 96 0.15 9.44 6.64
CA LEU A 96 1.34 8.72 7.12
C LEU A 96 2.31 9.65 7.86
N TYR A 97 2.78 9.22 9.03
CA TYR A 97 3.68 9.97 9.93
C TYR A 97 4.94 9.19 10.26
N TRP A 98 6.00 9.88 10.71
CA TRP A 98 7.28 9.25 11.02
C TRP A 98 7.23 8.27 12.19
N HIS A 99 6.31 8.45 13.14
CA HIS A 99 6.10 7.48 14.22
C HIS A 99 5.57 6.13 13.73
N ASN A 100 5.08 6.03 12.49
CA ASN A 100 4.70 4.76 11.88
C ASN A 100 5.92 3.93 11.44
N PHE A 101 7.08 4.56 11.28
CA PHE A 101 8.31 3.96 10.80
C PHE A 101 9.18 3.53 11.99
N LYS A 102 9.51 2.24 12.07
CA LYS A 102 10.47 1.69 13.03
C LYS A 102 11.68 1.15 12.31
N TRP A 103 12.86 1.69 12.62
CA TRP A 103 14.12 1.18 12.08
C TRP A 103 14.45 -0.17 12.71
N GLN A 104 14.88 -1.12 11.87
CA GLN A 104 15.40 -2.43 12.24
C GLN A 104 16.84 -2.49 11.73
N SER A 105 17.79 -2.78 12.62
CA SER A 105 19.18 -2.98 12.24
C SER A 105 19.34 -4.36 11.61
N ASP A 106 20.00 -4.43 10.46
CA ASP A 106 20.33 -5.69 9.77
C ASP A 106 21.77 -5.64 9.25
N PRO A 107 22.75 -5.59 10.17
CA PRO A 107 24.13 -5.39 9.79
C PRO A 107 24.69 -6.66 9.12
N ILE A 108 25.41 -6.47 8.02
CA ILE A 108 26.24 -7.51 7.41
C ILE A 108 27.72 -7.18 7.64
N PRO A 109 28.65 -8.15 7.57
CA PRO A 109 30.07 -7.88 7.80
C PRO A 109 30.66 -6.72 6.97
N GLY A 110 30.14 -6.48 5.76
CA GLY A 110 30.54 -5.37 4.87
C GLY A 110 29.76 -4.06 5.04
N ASP A 111 28.67 -4.04 5.81
CA ASP A 111 27.84 -2.84 6.05
C ASP A 111 27.16 -2.93 7.42
N LYS A 112 27.80 -2.32 8.41
CA LYS A 112 27.32 -2.27 9.80
C LYS A 112 26.16 -1.28 9.99
N CYS A 113 25.94 -0.39 9.03
CA CYS A 113 24.90 0.63 9.07
C CYS A 113 23.62 0.19 8.34
N ARG A 114 23.67 -0.95 7.64
CA ARG A 114 22.53 -1.57 6.97
C ARG A 114 21.38 -1.82 7.95
N GLY A 115 20.19 -1.56 7.45
CA GLY A 115 18.95 -1.84 8.14
C GLY A 115 17.77 -1.54 7.23
N TYR A 116 16.58 -1.57 7.80
CA TYR A 116 15.35 -1.32 7.07
C TYR A 116 14.28 -0.74 7.97
N TYR A 117 13.29 -0.07 7.39
CA TYR A 117 12.10 0.38 8.11
C TYR A 117 11.01 -0.68 8.06
N THR A 118 10.31 -0.86 9.19
CA THR A 118 8.97 -1.42 9.20
C THR A 118 7.94 -0.32 9.39
N ILE A 119 6.84 -0.39 8.63
CA ILE A 119 5.72 0.56 8.71
C ILE A 119 4.54 -0.15 9.34
N LYS A 120 4.05 0.38 10.46
CA LYS A 120 2.83 -0.09 11.12
C LYS A 120 1.64 0.79 10.78
N PHE A 121 0.58 0.16 10.28
CA PHE A 121 -0.67 0.84 9.90
C PHE A 121 -1.89 -0.05 10.14
N ARG A 122 -3.09 0.53 10.04
CA ARG A 122 -4.36 -0.19 10.18
C ARG A 122 -4.92 -0.54 8.81
N GLY A 123 -5.13 -1.83 8.56
CA GLY A 123 -5.74 -2.33 7.33
C GLY A 123 -7.26 -2.45 7.42
N LYS A 124 -7.86 -2.99 6.34
CA LYS A 124 -9.30 -3.28 6.26
C LYS A 124 -9.77 -4.15 7.45
N GLY A 125 -10.95 -3.82 8.00
CA GLY A 125 -11.52 -4.50 9.16
C GLY A 125 -10.89 -4.07 10.48
N GLY A 126 -10.09 -3.01 10.47
CA GLY A 126 -9.53 -2.41 11.68
C GLY A 126 -8.34 -3.15 12.28
N LYS A 127 -7.80 -4.14 11.57
CA LYS A 127 -6.65 -4.96 12.00
C LYS A 127 -5.34 -4.25 11.70
N TYR A 128 -4.42 -4.25 12.65
CA TYR A 128 -3.07 -3.72 12.43
C TYR A 128 -2.24 -4.64 11.53
N ARG A 129 -1.44 -4.00 10.68
CA ARG A 129 -0.50 -4.63 9.76
C ARG A 129 0.86 -3.96 9.93
N GLU A 130 1.90 -4.73 9.67
CA GLU A 130 3.27 -4.25 9.65
C GLU A 130 3.89 -4.70 8.33
N ILE A 131 4.46 -3.76 7.59
CA ILE A 131 5.11 -4.03 6.30
C ILE A 131 6.60 -3.67 6.42
N GLY A 132 7.47 -4.51 5.87
CA GLY A 132 8.89 -4.18 5.72
C GLY A 132 9.11 -3.38 4.44
N LEU A 133 9.94 -2.35 4.52
CA LEU A 133 10.58 -1.74 3.36
C LEU A 133 11.93 -2.41 3.12
N ASP A 134 12.35 -2.50 1.86
CA ASP A 134 13.68 -3.02 1.53
C ASP A 134 14.78 -2.05 1.99
N HIS A 135 16.04 -2.49 1.97
CA HIS A 135 17.17 -1.71 2.49
C HIS A 135 17.41 -0.40 1.74
N GLU A 136 17.29 -0.38 0.41
CA GLU A 136 17.55 0.81 -0.40
C GLU A 136 16.44 1.84 -0.22
N THR A 137 15.17 1.42 -0.34
CA THR A 137 14.01 2.28 -0.07
C THR A 137 14.08 2.80 1.37
N SER A 138 14.47 1.96 2.33
CA SER A 138 14.64 2.39 3.71
C SER A 138 15.76 3.42 3.87
N GLY A 139 16.86 3.27 3.15
CA GLY A 139 17.96 4.24 3.08
C GLY A 139 17.47 5.60 2.55
N MET A 140 16.70 5.60 1.46
CA MET A 140 16.09 6.80 0.90
C MET A 140 15.17 7.50 1.91
N PHE A 141 14.28 6.75 2.57
CA PHE A 141 13.40 7.31 3.60
C PHE A 141 14.17 7.80 4.83
N LYS A 142 15.28 7.16 5.19
CA LYS A 142 16.12 7.59 6.32
C LYS A 142 16.81 8.91 6.00
N GLN A 143 17.33 9.06 4.78
CA GLN A 143 17.90 10.32 4.29
C GLN A 143 16.83 11.42 4.22
N TYR A 144 15.67 11.10 3.64
CA TYR A 144 14.56 12.04 3.52
C TYR A 144 14.02 12.51 4.88
N ARG A 145 13.97 11.61 5.88
CA ARG A 145 13.54 11.96 7.24
C ARG A 145 14.42 13.05 7.84
N GLY A 146 15.74 12.97 7.65
CA GLY A 146 16.70 13.88 8.27
C GLY A 146 16.46 14.03 9.77
N MET A 147 16.27 15.27 10.23
CA MET A 147 15.99 15.61 11.64
C MET A 147 14.48 15.68 11.97
N SER A 148 13.60 15.20 11.08
CA SER A 148 12.15 15.29 11.30
C SER A 148 11.70 14.51 12.53
N GLY A 149 10.92 15.18 13.38
CA GLY A 149 10.32 14.58 14.56
C GLY A 149 9.28 13.52 14.24
N GLU A 150 9.00 12.63 15.20
CA GLU A 150 8.12 11.47 15.00
C GLU A 150 6.67 11.85 14.65
N LYS A 151 6.18 12.97 15.19
CA LYS A 151 4.81 13.48 14.95
C LYS A 151 4.67 14.28 13.65
N MET A 152 5.76 14.43 12.89
CA MET A 152 5.70 15.13 11.60
C MET A 152 5.18 14.17 10.52
N PRO A 153 4.33 14.66 9.60
CA PRO A 153 3.96 13.92 8.40
C PRO A 153 5.18 13.47 7.61
N VAL A 154 5.14 12.26 7.08
CA VAL A 154 6.18 11.80 6.14
C VAL A 154 6.16 12.67 4.89
N PHE A 155 4.96 12.91 4.35
CA PHE A 155 4.77 13.76 3.18
C PHE A 155 3.90 14.96 3.56
N PRO A 156 4.49 16.09 3.97
CA PRO A 156 3.72 17.29 4.24
C PRO A 156 3.13 17.85 2.93
N ASN A 157 1.86 18.22 2.99
CA ASN A 157 1.14 18.80 1.87
C ASN A 157 1.63 20.23 1.60
N ALA A 158 1.97 20.51 0.34
CA ALA A 158 2.43 21.81 -0.13
C ALA A 158 1.29 22.72 -0.64
N SER A 159 0.03 22.40 -0.29
CA SER A 159 -1.13 23.15 -0.73
C SER A 159 -1.02 24.65 -0.39
N PRO A 160 -1.44 25.54 -1.30
CA PRO A 160 -1.55 26.97 -1.00
C PRO A 160 -2.57 27.28 0.10
N ASP A 161 -3.55 26.40 0.30
CA ASP A 161 -4.58 26.52 1.35
C ASP A 161 -3.93 26.35 2.74
N PRO A 162 -3.90 27.40 3.59
CA PRO A 162 -3.27 27.33 4.91
C PRO A 162 -3.84 26.24 5.81
N LYS A 163 -5.11 25.86 5.61
CA LYS A 163 -5.76 24.80 6.40
C LYS A 163 -5.24 23.41 6.06
N LYS A 164 -4.64 23.24 4.88
CA LYS A 164 -4.13 21.95 4.37
C LYS A 164 -2.61 21.91 4.34
N LYS A 165 -1.95 23.06 4.32
CA LYS A 165 -0.50 23.17 4.29
C LYS A 165 0.10 22.50 5.53
N GLY A 166 1.12 21.67 5.33
CA GLY A 166 1.81 20.95 6.40
C GLY A 166 1.05 19.74 6.97
N LEU A 167 -0.22 19.52 6.62
CA LEU A 167 -0.93 18.28 6.92
C LEU A 167 -0.39 17.13 6.06
N PRO A 168 -0.53 15.86 6.47
CA PRO A 168 -0.12 14.73 5.64
C PRO A 168 -0.94 14.63 4.35
N LEU A 169 -0.39 13.94 3.35
CA LEU A 169 -1.10 13.69 2.10
C LEU A 169 -2.35 12.83 2.32
N SER A 170 -3.45 13.26 1.70
CA SER A 170 -4.68 12.47 1.60
C SER A 170 -4.60 11.45 0.45
N ASP A 171 -5.48 10.45 0.46
CA ASP A 171 -5.66 9.50 -0.66
C ASP A 171 -5.80 10.21 -2.02
N ARG A 172 -6.53 11.33 -2.06
CA ARG A 172 -6.73 12.11 -3.29
C ARG A 172 -5.44 12.78 -3.75
N ALA A 173 -4.66 13.30 -2.81
CA ALA A 173 -3.38 13.92 -3.13
C ALA A 173 -2.37 12.89 -3.65
N ILE A 174 -2.30 11.71 -3.02
CA ILE A 174 -1.43 10.60 -3.49
C ILE A 174 -1.85 10.16 -4.90
N LYS A 175 -3.15 10.01 -5.16
CA LYS A 175 -3.66 9.70 -6.51
C LYS A 175 -3.30 10.77 -7.53
N LYS A 176 -3.29 12.05 -7.14
CA LYS A 176 -2.88 13.14 -8.03
C LYS A 176 -1.40 13.05 -8.36
N LEU A 177 -0.51 12.82 -7.38
CA LEU A 177 0.92 12.60 -7.65
C LEU A 177 1.14 11.44 -8.64
N ILE A 178 0.40 10.34 -8.48
CA ILE A 178 0.49 9.18 -9.38
C ILE A 178 -0.04 9.50 -10.78
N GLN A 179 -1.09 10.32 -10.86
CA GLN A 179 -1.61 10.82 -12.13
C GLN A 179 -0.59 11.73 -12.83
N ASP A 180 0.11 12.60 -12.09
CA ASP A 180 1.15 13.47 -12.61
C ASP A 180 2.30 12.64 -13.22
N ILE A 181 2.74 11.59 -12.53
CA ILE A 181 3.74 10.63 -13.05
C ILE A 181 3.25 9.97 -14.34
N SER A 182 1.98 9.57 -14.39
CA SER A 182 1.38 8.94 -15.56
C SER A 182 1.36 9.87 -16.78
N GLU A 183 1.08 11.15 -16.55
CA GLU A 183 1.03 12.18 -17.59
C GLU A 183 2.42 12.48 -18.14
N VAL A 184 3.43 12.63 -17.28
CA VAL A 184 4.82 12.90 -17.71
C VAL A 184 5.43 11.70 -18.44
N ALA A 185 5.21 10.48 -17.93
CA ALA A 185 5.75 9.28 -18.57
C ALA A 185 5.03 8.89 -19.87
N GLY A 186 3.83 9.42 -20.14
CA GLY A 186 2.97 8.94 -21.22
C GLY A 186 2.46 7.51 -21.04
N VAL A 187 2.68 6.90 -19.87
CA VAL A 187 2.27 5.54 -19.52
C VAL A 187 1.03 5.59 -18.64
N LYS A 188 -0.07 4.99 -19.08
CA LYS A 188 -1.31 4.93 -18.30
C LYS A 188 -1.21 3.87 -17.21
N PHE A 189 -1.28 4.26 -15.95
CA PHE A 189 -1.29 3.31 -14.83
C PHE A 189 -2.12 3.79 -13.64
N SER A 190 -2.21 2.94 -12.61
CA SER A 190 -2.83 3.29 -11.33
C SER A 190 -2.06 2.67 -10.16
N CYS A 191 -2.31 3.15 -8.94
CA CYS A 191 -1.70 2.57 -7.74
C CYS A 191 -2.04 1.09 -7.55
N HIS A 192 -3.20 0.64 -8.06
CA HIS A 192 -3.55 -0.77 -8.00
C HIS A 192 -2.68 -1.61 -8.93
N TRP A 193 -2.31 -1.06 -10.10
CA TRP A 193 -1.40 -1.72 -11.04
C TRP A 193 0.03 -1.79 -10.48
N LEU A 194 0.51 -0.73 -9.80
CA LEU A 194 1.79 -0.80 -9.08
C LEU A 194 1.81 -1.94 -8.08
N ARG A 195 0.76 -2.04 -7.26
CA ARG A 195 0.64 -3.10 -6.25
C ARG A 195 0.55 -4.49 -6.88
N HIS A 196 -0.17 -4.64 -7.99
CA HIS A 196 -0.21 -5.91 -8.73
C HIS A 196 1.15 -6.26 -9.32
N SER A 197 1.83 -5.28 -9.93
CA SER A 197 3.15 -5.42 -10.51
C SER A 197 4.21 -5.83 -9.47
N HIS A 198 4.13 -5.24 -8.27
CA HIS A 198 4.89 -5.66 -7.08
C HIS A 198 4.59 -7.10 -6.68
N ALA A 199 3.31 -7.44 -6.54
CA ALA A 199 2.88 -8.77 -6.10
C ALA A 199 3.34 -9.88 -7.06
N SER A 200 3.12 -9.70 -8.36
CA SER A 200 3.51 -10.67 -9.39
C SER A 200 5.02 -10.92 -9.37
N ARG A 201 5.83 -9.85 -9.42
CA ARG A 201 7.30 -9.96 -9.38
C ARG A 201 7.82 -10.56 -8.07
N ALA A 202 7.17 -10.28 -6.95
CA ALA A 202 7.55 -10.85 -5.66
C ALA A 202 7.27 -12.35 -5.58
N VAL A 203 6.18 -12.85 -6.19
CA VAL A 203 5.83 -14.29 -6.18
C VAL A 203 6.84 -15.13 -6.97
N ASP A 204 7.53 -14.54 -7.95
CA ASP A 204 8.56 -15.26 -8.72
C ASP A 204 9.81 -15.60 -7.88
N ARG A 205 10.02 -14.89 -6.75
CA ARG A 205 11.24 -14.99 -5.93
C ARG A 205 10.99 -15.25 -4.45
N LYS A 206 9.77 -15.06 -3.95
CA LYS A 206 9.34 -15.37 -2.58
C LYS A 206 8.14 -16.30 -2.59
N THR A 207 7.90 -16.99 -1.47
CA THR A 207 6.75 -17.89 -1.39
C THR A 207 5.44 -17.10 -1.46
N LEU A 208 4.41 -17.70 -2.07
CA LEU A 208 3.08 -17.08 -2.15
C LEU A 208 2.55 -16.67 -0.77
N PHE A 209 2.87 -17.44 0.26
CA PHE A 209 2.48 -17.15 1.64
C PHE A 209 3.12 -15.85 2.16
N GLU A 210 4.42 -15.65 1.96
CA GLU A 210 5.11 -14.42 2.37
C GLU A 210 4.56 -13.18 1.65
N VAL A 211 4.27 -13.31 0.35
CA VAL A 211 3.68 -12.22 -0.43
C VAL A 211 2.25 -11.92 0.05
N GLN A 212 1.44 -12.93 0.34
CA GLN A 212 0.08 -12.76 0.83
C GLN A 212 0.01 -12.17 2.24
N ASP A 213 0.92 -12.59 3.13
CA ASP A 213 1.04 -12.06 4.50
C ASP A 213 1.39 -10.57 4.46
N GLN A 214 2.41 -10.20 3.68
CA GLN A 214 2.82 -8.81 3.49
C GLN A 214 1.70 -7.93 2.90
N LEU A 215 1.01 -8.41 1.87
CA LEU A 215 -0.09 -7.68 1.22
C LEU A 215 -1.39 -7.74 2.05
N GLY A 216 -1.46 -8.60 3.06
CA GLY A 216 -2.60 -8.85 3.92
C GLY A 216 -3.85 -9.23 3.14
N HIS A 217 -3.76 -10.27 2.32
CA HIS A 217 -4.92 -10.86 1.63
C HIS A 217 -5.65 -11.83 2.59
N THR A 218 -6.93 -11.55 2.88
CA THR A 218 -7.72 -12.24 3.92
C THR A 218 -8.31 -13.59 3.52
N LYS A 219 -7.98 -14.16 2.36
CA LYS A 219 -8.44 -15.51 2.00
C LYS A 219 -7.42 -16.54 2.46
N SER A 220 -7.39 -16.80 3.76
CA SER A 220 -6.70 -17.94 4.35
C SER A 220 -7.75 -18.92 4.88
N ASP A 221 -8.54 -19.48 3.97
CA ASP A 221 -9.29 -20.70 4.26
C ASP A 221 -8.30 -21.85 4.08
N THR A 222 -7.56 -22.15 5.15
CA THR A 222 -7.06 -23.46 5.56
C THR A 222 -5.97 -23.28 6.60
N THR A 223 -6.31 -23.72 7.80
CA THR A 223 -5.46 -24.19 8.89
C THR A 223 -4.06 -24.58 8.46
N LYS A 224 -3.04 -23.74 8.68
CA LYS A 224 -1.64 -24.19 8.80
C LYS A 224 -0.93 -23.42 9.90
N THR A 225 -0.40 -24.22 10.82
CA THR A 225 0.39 -23.90 12.00
C THR A 225 1.44 -22.83 11.72
N TYR A 226 1.47 -21.86 12.63
CA TYR A 226 2.34 -20.69 12.66
C TYR A 226 3.83 -21.03 12.47
N VAL A 227 4.40 -20.51 11.40
CA VAL A 227 5.75 -19.94 11.43
C VAL A 227 5.58 -18.52 10.92
N ARG A 228 5.54 -17.53 11.83
CA ARG A 228 5.65 -16.14 11.37
C ARG A 228 7.05 -16.02 10.79
N PRO A 229 7.23 -15.72 9.50
CA PRO A 229 8.56 -15.44 8.98
C PRO A 229 9.19 -14.36 9.85
N LYS A 230 10.49 -14.53 10.16
CA LYS A 230 11.27 -13.48 10.83
C LYS A 230 11.01 -12.18 10.07
N LYS A 231 10.69 -11.09 10.78
CA LYS A 231 10.37 -9.80 10.15
C LYS A 231 11.54 -9.40 9.26
N ASP A 232 11.39 -9.56 7.96
CA ASP A 232 12.42 -9.31 6.95
C ASP A 232 12.23 -7.90 6.36
N ALA A 233 13.16 -7.43 5.54
CA ALA A 233 13.09 -6.16 4.81
C ALA A 233 12.00 -6.13 3.71
N GLY A 234 10.90 -6.86 3.93
CA GLY A 234 9.75 -6.95 3.04
C GLY A 234 10.02 -7.67 1.72
N THR A 235 9.00 -7.79 0.89
CA THR A 235 9.06 -8.38 -0.45
C THR A 235 9.69 -7.44 -1.48
N GLY A 236 9.96 -6.18 -1.13
CA GLY A 236 10.68 -5.24 -1.99
C GLY A 236 12.13 -5.65 -2.26
N THR A 237 12.74 -6.46 -1.39
CA THR A 237 14.14 -6.91 -1.53
C THR A 237 14.42 -7.75 -2.76
N VAL A 238 13.38 -8.35 -3.36
CA VAL A 238 13.51 -9.22 -4.53
C VAL A 238 13.07 -8.55 -5.83
N LEU A 239 12.57 -7.31 -5.77
CA LEU A 239 12.10 -6.59 -6.94
C LEU A 239 13.26 -6.02 -7.77
N PRO A 240 13.06 -5.80 -9.08
CA PRO A 240 14.02 -5.06 -9.89
C PRO A 240 14.15 -3.62 -9.40
N ARG A 241 15.33 -3.04 -9.63
CA ARG A 241 15.64 -1.63 -9.40
C ARG A 241 15.73 -0.89 -10.71
N PHE A 242 15.40 0.38 -10.65
CA PHE A 242 15.35 1.34 -11.75
C PHE A 242 15.65 2.73 -11.20
#